data_AF-A0A357F4D4-F1
#
_entry.id   AF-A0A357F4D4-F1
#
_cell.length_a   1.000
_cell.length_b   1.000
_cell.length_c   1.000
_cell.angle_alpha   90.00
_cell.angle_beta   90.00
_cell.angle_gamma   90.00
#
_symmetry.space_group_name_H-M   'P 1'
#
loop_
_entity.id
_entity.type
_entity.pdbx_description
1 polymer ?
#
loop_
_entity_poly.entity_id
_entity_poly.type
_entity_poly.pdbx_seq_one_letter_code
_entity_poly.pdbx_strand_id
1 'polypeptide(L)'
;MPIMSVYGNGGMLTTVGDWLKWNAMLDSRSMGAPLVEALETQGVLNSGRKISYALGLQVGDYRGMRDVSHGGSTAGYQTFLARYPEKKLSVAVLCNGTSPSAGGLAAAITDEIFGPFPQASPQPVADAIELKPEEMQKYVGLWRSETTRFADRIELRDGKLMMDGTPLIPLKDGSFRLA
;
A
#
# COMPACT_ATOMS: atom_id res chain seq x y z
N MET A 1 -26.48 7.59 -2.10
CA MET A 1 -25.62 7.68 -3.30
C MET A 1 -26.07 6.65 -4.31
N PRO A 2 -26.30 6.98 -5.59
CA PRO A 2 -26.35 5.97 -6.62
C PRO A 2 -24.94 5.83 -7.21
N ILE A 3 -24.18 4.82 -6.75
CA ILE A 3 -22.88 4.42 -7.34
C ILE A 3 -23.10 3.61 -8.64
N MET A 4 -24.26 3.78 -9.29
CA MET A 4 -24.84 2.84 -10.25
C MET A 4 -24.20 2.90 -11.65
N SER A 5 -23.18 3.74 -11.86
CA SER A 5 -22.48 3.88 -13.15
C SER A 5 -20.96 3.73 -13.02
N VAL A 6 -20.48 3.04 -11.98
CA VAL A 6 -19.07 2.70 -11.80
C VAL A 6 -18.89 1.21 -12.02
N TYR A 7 -17.98 0.83 -12.93
CA TYR A 7 -17.65 -0.56 -13.25
C TYR A 7 -16.15 -0.69 -13.49
N GLY A 8 -15.60 -1.86 -13.15
CA GLY A 8 -14.17 -2.15 -13.26
C GLY A 8 -13.35 -1.62 -12.07
N ASN A 9 -13.33 -0.30 -11.84
CA ASN A 9 -12.51 0.31 -10.79
C ASN A 9 -13.14 0.31 -9.39
N GLY A 10 -14.40 -0.12 -9.27
CA GLY A 10 -15.14 -0.13 -8.00
C GLY A 10 -16.63 -0.38 -8.23
N GLY A 11 -17.45 0.01 -7.25
CA GLY A 11 -18.92 -0.09 -7.31
C GLY A 11 -19.50 -1.41 -6.80
N MET A 12 -18.66 -2.42 -6.53
CA MET A 12 -19.12 -3.67 -5.93
C MET A 12 -19.53 -3.46 -4.47
N LEU A 13 -20.75 -3.88 -4.13
CA LEU A 13 -21.26 -3.93 -2.77
C LEU A 13 -21.26 -5.39 -2.31
N THR A 14 -20.65 -5.66 -1.16
CA THR A 14 -20.42 -7.02 -0.68
C THR A 14 -20.36 -7.07 0.85
N THR A 15 -20.11 -8.23 1.41
CA THR A 15 -19.97 -8.47 2.86
C THR A 15 -18.57 -8.96 3.21
N VAL A 16 -18.18 -8.86 4.48
CA VAL A 16 -16.94 -9.49 4.97
C VAL A 16 -16.92 -10.99 4.69
N GLY A 17 -18.06 -11.68 4.81
CA GLY A 17 -18.15 -13.11 4.58
C GLY A 17 -17.87 -13.51 3.12
N ASP A 18 -18.34 -12.71 2.17
CA ASP A 18 -18.07 -12.96 0.75
C ASP A 18 -16.62 -12.68 0.39
N TRP A 19 -16.00 -11.66 1.00
CA TRP A 19 -14.56 -11.44 0.87
C TRP A 19 -13.71 -12.57 1.42
N LEU A 20 -14.11 -13.15 2.56
CA LEU A 20 -13.40 -14.30 3.12
C LEU A 20 -13.55 -15.53 2.22
N LYS A 21 -14.72 -15.75 1.59
CA LYS A 21 -14.89 -16.81 0.58
C LYS A 21 -14.01 -16.58 -0.66
N TRP A 22 -13.90 -15.33 -1.13
CA TRP A 22 -13.03 -14.97 -2.24
C TRP A 22 -11.56 -15.33 -1.94
N ASN A 23 -11.05 -14.93 -0.78
CA ASN A 23 -9.69 -15.28 -0.38
C ASN A 23 -9.49 -16.78 -0.17
N ALA A 24 -10.47 -17.48 0.42
CA ALA A 24 -10.43 -18.93 0.55
C ALA A 24 -10.39 -19.66 -0.81
N MET A 25 -11.08 -19.12 -1.82
CA MET A 25 -11.02 -19.62 -3.20
C MET A 25 -9.60 -19.43 -3.77
N LEU A 26 -8.97 -18.27 -3.57
CA LEU A 26 -7.60 -18.01 -4.03
C LEU A 26 -6.57 -18.90 -3.31
N ASP A 27 -6.69 -19.08 -2.00
CA ASP A 27 -5.81 -19.96 -1.21
C ASP A 27 -5.94 -21.43 -1.65
N SER A 28 -7.16 -21.91 -1.81
CA SER A 28 -7.43 -23.28 -2.27
C SER A 28 -7.12 -23.49 -3.75
N ARG A 29 -6.91 -22.40 -4.52
CA ARG A 29 -6.77 -22.41 -5.98
C ARG A 29 -7.92 -23.17 -6.66
N SER A 30 -9.12 -23.12 -6.08
CA SER A 30 -10.25 -23.95 -6.54
C SER A 30 -10.80 -23.54 -7.91
N MET A 31 -10.54 -22.31 -8.37
CA MET A 31 -10.77 -21.89 -9.76
C MET A 31 -9.55 -22.05 -10.69
N GLY A 32 -8.51 -22.74 -10.22
CA GLY A 32 -7.30 -23.06 -10.98
C GLY A 32 -6.08 -22.25 -10.56
N ALA A 33 -4.93 -22.92 -10.48
CA ALA A 33 -3.63 -22.29 -10.21
C ALA A 33 -3.27 -21.15 -11.17
N PRO A 34 -3.54 -21.22 -12.50
CA PRO A 34 -3.19 -20.14 -13.42
C PRO A 34 -3.85 -18.79 -13.11
N LEU A 35 -5.09 -18.79 -12.59
CA LEU A 35 -5.77 -17.56 -12.19
C LEU A 35 -5.04 -16.87 -11.03
N VAL A 36 -4.71 -17.66 -10.00
CA VAL A 36 -4.04 -17.18 -8.79
C VAL A 36 -2.64 -16.69 -9.11
N GLU A 37 -1.91 -17.43 -9.95
CA GLU A 37 -0.57 -17.04 -10.41
C GLU A 37 -0.59 -15.75 -11.23
N ALA A 38 -1.59 -15.58 -12.12
CA ALA A 38 -1.74 -14.34 -12.87
C ALA A 38 -2.04 -13.15 -11.95
N LEU A 39 -2.96 -13.31 -10.99
CA LEU A 39 -3.33 -12.25 -10.04
C LEU A 39 -2.19 -11.85 -9.10
N GLU A 40 -1.23 -12.74 -8.85
CA GLU A 40 -0.15 -12.50 -7.90
C GLU A 40 1.22 -12.26 -8.55
N THR A 41 1.32 -12.36 -9.88
CA THR A 41 2.54 -12.02 -10.61
C THR A 41 2.71 -10.51 -10.66
N GLN A 42 3.58 -10.03 -9.79
CA GLN A 42 4.06 -8.64 -9.73
C GLN A 42 4.55 -8.13 -11.09
N GLY A 43 4.09 -6.94 -11.47
CA GLY A 43 4.45 -6.29 -12.72
C GLY A 43 5.93 -5.87 -12.78
N VAL A 44 6.46 -5.78 -14.00
CA VAL A 44 7.80 -5.25 -14.29
C VAL A 44 7.64 -4.03 -15.19
N LEU A 45 8.20 -2.90 -14.76
CA LEU A 45 8.17 -1.66 -15.51
C LEU A 45 9.14 -1.71 -16.70
N ASN A 46 8.99 -0.78 -17.66
CA ASN A 46 9.90 -0.62 -18.79
C ASN A 46 11.37 -0.39 -18.38
N SER A 47 11.61 0.05 -17.14
CA SER A 47 12.95 0.19 -16.57
C SER A 47 13.55 -1.13 -16.05
N GLY A 48 12.83 -2.24 -16.13
CA GLY A 48 13.21 -3.52 -15.51
C GLY A 48 12.88 -3.63 -14.02
N ARG A 49 12.39 -2.54 -13.39
CA ARG A 49 12.01 -2.55 -11.97
C ARG A 49 10.74 -3.37 -11.74
N LYS A 50 10.84 -4.40 -10.91
CA LYS A 50 9.69 -5.15 -10.38
C LYS A 50 8.97 -4.32 -9.31
N ILE A 51 7.64 -4.23 -9.39
CA ILE A 51 6.80 -3.47 -8.44
C ILE A 51 5.96 -4.40 -7.57
N SER A 52 5.41 -3.89 -6.47
CA SER A 52 4.51 -4.65 -5.58
C SER A 52 3.12 -4.90 -6.17
N TYR A 53 2.76 -4.30 -7.30
CA TYR A 53 1.41 -4.39 -7.84
C TYR A 53 1.26 -5.53 -8.87
N ALA A 54 0.16 -6.27 -8.80
CA ALA A 54 -0.18 -7.41 -9.65
C ALA A 54 -1.68 -7.43 -9.96
N LEU A 55 -2.08 -7.13 -11.20
CA LEU A 55 -3.47 -7.23 -11.70
C LEU A 55 -4.60 -6.84 -10.72
N GLY A 56 -4.47 -5.72 -10.01
CA GLY A 56 -5.49 -5.27 -9.05
C GLY A 56 -5.24 -5.66 -7.59
N LEU A 57 -4.07 -6.22 -7.28
CA LEU A 57 -3.64 -6.59 -5.94
C LEU A 57 -2.27 -5.98 -5.63
N GLN A 58 -2.05 -5.63 -4.37
CA GLN A 58 -0.72 -5.47 -3.81
C GLN A 58 -0.22 -6.85 -3.38
N VAL A 59 1.00 -7.18 -3.78
CA VAL A 59 1.73 -8.38 -3.39
C VAL A 59 3.03 -7.90 -2.79
N GLY A 60 3.21 -8.13 -1.51
CA GLY A 60 4.31 -7.54 -0.74
C GLY A 60 4.72 -8.38 0.45
N ASP A 61 5.28 -7.67 1.43
CA ASP A 61 5.70 -8.20 2.70
C ASP A 61 5.12 -7.33 3.82
N TYR A 62 4.40 -7.97 4.73
CA TYR A 62 3.93 -7.41 5.98
C TYR A 62 4.74 -8.01 7.13
N ARG A 63 5.79 -7.30 7.55
CA ARG A 63 6.64 -7.65 8.69
C ARG A 63 7.25 -9.06 8.59
N GLY A 64 7.74 -9.44 7.41
CA GLY A 64 8.33 -10.75 7.12
C GLY A 64 7.32 -11.82 6.71
N MET A 65 6.03 -11.47 6.59
CA MET A 65 4.99 -12.34 6.07
C MET A 65 4.56 -11.85 4.70
N ARG A 66 4.57 -12.74 3.71
CA ARG A 66 4.02 -12.41 2.40
C ARG A 66 2.57 -11.97 2.54
N ASP A 67 2.25 -10.82 1.98
CA ASP A 67 0.91 -10.25 1.96
C ASP A 67 0.38 -10.14 0.53
N VAL A 68 -0.90 -10.46 0.36
CA VAL A 68 -1.66 -10.19 -0.87
C VAL A 68 -2.92 -9.43 -0.47
N SER A 69 -3.01 -8.17 -0.86
CA SER A 69 -4.01 -7.26 -0.31
C SER A 69 -4.53 -6.23 -1.30
N HIS A 70 -5.69 -5.65 -1.00
CA HIS A 70 -6.15 -4.44 -1.66
C HIS A 70 -7.10 -3.64 -0.76
N GLY A 71 -7.00 -2.32 -0.85
CA GLY A 71 -7.90 -1.39 -0.18
C GLY A 71 -9.01 -0.87 -1.08
N GLY A 72 -9.98 -0.19 -0.51
CA GLY A 72 -10.99 0.53 -1.27
C GLY A 72 -11.59 1.64 -0.43
N SER A 73 -11.93 2.74 -1.08
CA SER A 73 -12.62 3.86 -0.44
C SER A 73 -13.53 4.52 -1.45
N THR A 74 -14.78 4.74 -1.07
CA THR A 74 -15.71 5.54 -1.87
C THR A 74 -16.74 6.18 -0.97
N ALA A 75 -16.88 7.49 -1.08
CA ALA A 75 -17.99 8.25 -0.52
C ALA A 75 -18.38 7.85 0.93
N GLY A 76 -17.39 7.77 1.82
CA GLY A 76 -17.59 7.44 3.24
C GLY A 76 -17.55 5.94 3.58
N TYR A 77 -17.48 5.05 2.59
CA TYR A 77 -17.19 3.63 2.80
C TYR A 77 -15.71 3.35 2.62
N GLN A 78 -15.18 2.45 3.44
CA GLN A 78 -13.82 1.93 3.31
C GLN A 78 -13.82 0.41 3.39
N THR A 79 -12.90 -0.23 2.69
CA THR A 79 -12.66 -1.67 2.77
C THR A 79 -11.17 -1.97 2.72
N PHE A 80 -10.76 -3.03 3.37
CA PHE A 80 -9.44 -3.61 3.21
C PHE A 80 -9.55 -5.12 3.28
N LEU A 81 -8.97 -5.81 2.29
CA LEU A 81 -8.91 -7.26 2.24
C LEU A 81 -7.44 -7.66 2.14
N ALA A 82 -6.98 -8.47 3.09
CA ALA A 82 -5.62 -9.00 3.11
C ALA A 82 -5.63 -10.51 3.27
N ARG A 83 -4.68 -11.16 2.59
CA ARG A 83 -4.41 -12.60 2.70
C ARG A 83 -2.92 -12.80 3.00
N TYR A 84 -2.65 -13.72 3.91
CA TYR A 84 -1.31 -14.16 4.29
C TYR A 84 -1.23 -15.67 4.03
N PRO A 85 -0.94 -16.09 2.77
CA PRO A 85 -1.16 -17.48 2.33
C PRO A 85 -0.40 -18.52 3.16
N GLU A 86 0.85 -18.23 3.51
CA GLU A 86 1.73 -19.09 4.31
C GLU A 86 1.23 -19.24 5.74
N LYS A 87 0.46 -18.26 6.24
CA LYS A 87 -0.16 -18.28 7.56
C LYS A 87 -1.60 -18.80 7.54
N LYS A 88 -2.16 -19.07 6.35
CA LYS A 88 -3.57 -19.44 6.15
C LYS A 88 -4.53 -18.48 6.85
N LEU A 89 -4.22 -17.18 6.82
CA LEU A 89 -5.05 -16.12 7.39
C LEU A 89 -5.58 -15.21 6.29
N SER A 90 -6.86 -14.87 6.40
CA SER A 90 -7.49 -13.79 5.65
C SER A 90 -8.13 -12.80 6.62
N VAL A 91 -7.89 -11.51 6.41
CA VAL A 91 -8.48 -10.41 7.20
C VAL A 91 -9.29 -9.54 6.26
N ALA A 92 -10.58 -9.39 6.53
CA ALA A 92 -11.50 -8.56 5.78
C ALA A 92 -12.13 -7.52 6.70
N VAL A 93 -11.99 -6.24 6.36
CA VAL A 93 -12.54 -5.12 7.12
C VAL A 93 -13.37 -4.24 6.19
N LEU A 94 -14.62 -3.99 6.56
CA LEU A 94 -15.52 -3.04 5.90
C LEU A 94 -15.97 -1.98 6.92
N CYS A 95 -15.91 -0.72 6.55
CA CYS A 95 -16.33 0.41 7.37
C CYS A 95 -17.31 1.30 6.58
N ASN A 96 -18.32 1.82 7.27
CA ASN A 96 -19.25 2.85 6.78
C ASN A 96 -18.89 4.25 7.31
N GLY A 97 -17.60 4.49 7.53
CA GLY A 97 -17.02 5.76 7.93
C GLY A 97 -15.55 5.85 7.50
N THR A 98 -14.93 7.01 7.71
CA THR A 98 -13.56 7.30 7.26
C THR A 98 -12.49 7.16 8.33
N SER A 99 -12.87 7.05 9.60
CA SER A 99 -11.96 6.88 10.74
C SER A 99 -12.55 5.89 11.76
N PRO A 100 -11.75 4.94 12.29
CA PRO A 100 -10.38 4.62 11.88
C PRO A 100 -10.31 4.03 10.47
N SER A 101 -9.13 4.00 9.84
CA SER A 101 -8.98 3.47 8.47
C SER A 101 -9.16 1.95 8.44
N ALA A 102 -9.85 1.43 7.43
CA ALA A 102 -10.05 -0.02 7.27
C ALA A 102 -8.71 -0.79 7.20
N GLY A 103 -7.71 -0.23 6.50
CA GLY A 103 -6.36 -0.82 6.44
C GLY A 103 -5.63 -0.79 7.79
N GLY A 104 -5.78 0.29 8.56
CA GLY A 104 -5.21 0.38 9.91
C GLY A 104 -5.85 -0.62 10.88
N LEU A 105 -7.16 -0.83 10.80
CA LEU A 105 -7.85 -1.87 11.55
C LEU A 105 -7.39 -3.27 11.15
N ALA A 106 -7.24 -3.55 9.85
CA ALA A 106 -6.74 -4.82 9.37
C ALA A 106 -5.32 -5.10 9.87
N ALA A 107 -4.44 -4.09 9.84
CA ALA A 107 -3.10 -4.16 10.39
C ALA A 107 -3.11 -4.44 11.91
N ALA A 108 -3.96 -3.76 12.68
CA ALA A 108 -4.09 -3.98 14.12
C ALA A 108 -4.57 -5.41 14.46
N ILE A 109 -5.52 -5.95 13.68
CA ILE A 109 -5.97 -7.35 13.83
C ILE A 109 -4.83 -8.32 13.52
N THR A 110 -4.10 -8.10 12.42
CA THR A 110 -2.94 -8.95 12.07
C THR A 110 -1.85 -8.87 13.13
N ASP A 111 -1.59 -7.68 13.66
CA ASP A 111 -0.59 -7.45 14.71
C ASP A 111 -0.98 -8.11 16.02
N GLU A 112 -2.26 -8.15 16.38
CA GLU A 112 -2.74 -8.88 17.56
C GLU A 112 -2.61 -10.40 17.39
N ILE A 113 -2.83 -10.93 16.18
CA ILE A 113 -2.78 -12.38 15.92
C ILE A 113 -1.34 -12.92 15.85
N PHE A 114 -0.43 -12.19 15.23
CA PHE A 114 0.93 -12.67 14.93
C PHE A 114 2.04 -11.90 15.66
N GLY A 115 1.71 -10.82 16.34
CA GLY A 115 2.66 -10.09 17.15
C GLY A 115 3.17 -10.91 18.35
N PRO A 116 4.26 -10.46 18.97
CA PRO A 116 5.13 -9.37 18.54
C PRO A 116 5.99 -9.77 17.32
N PHE A 117 6.26 -8.81 16.43
CA PHE A 117 7.17 -9.01 15.31
C PHE A 117 8.61 -8.61 15.67
N PRO A 118 9.62 -9.20 15.01
CA PRO A 118 10.98 -8.71 15.10
C PRO A 118 11.05 -7.23 14.72
N GLN A 119 11.90 -6.47 15.41
CA GLN A 119 12.17 -5.10 15.03
C GLN A 119 12.80 -5.08 13.64
N ALA A 120 12.16 -4.39 12.69
CA ALA A 120 12.70 -4.25 11.35
C ALA A 120 14.06 -3.55 11.43
N SER A 121 15.08 -4.18 10.86
CA SER A 121 16.36 -3.51 10.67
C SER A 121 16.22 -2.51 9.52
N PRO A 122 16.69 -1.25 9.65
CA PRO A 122 16.68 -0.31 8.54
C PRO A 122 17.41 -0.92 7.34
N GLN A 123 16.71 -1.11 6.22
CA GLN A 123 17.37 -1.54 5.00
C GLN A 123 18.03 -0.33 4.35
N PRO A 124 19.33 -0.39 4.01
CA PRO A 124 19.98 0.68 3.28
C PRO A 124 19.23 0.94 1.96
N VAL A 125 18.86 2.18 1.71
CA VAL A 125 18.35 2.59 0.40
C VAL A 125 19.54 2.70 -0.54
N ALA A 126 19.56 1.85 -1.57
CA ALA A 126 20.59 1.91 -2.61
C ALA A 126 20.65 3.33 -3.22
N ASP A 127 21.86 3.83 -3.43
CA ASP A 127 22.15 5.16 -3.98
C ASP A 127 21.62 6.35 -3.17
N ALA A 128 21.26 6.14 -1.90
CA ALA A 128 21.03 7.25 -0.98
C ALA A 128 22.28 8.11 -0.83
N ILE A 129 22.07 9.42 -0.83
CA ILE A 129 23.10 10.43 -0.55
C ILE A 129 22.71 11.26 0.66
N GLU A 130 23.67 11.99 1.20
CA GLU A 130 23.38 13.06 2.16
C GLU A 130 23.45 14.40 1.44
N LEU A 131 22.40 15.21 1.58
CA LEU A 131 22.39 16.59 1.11
C LEU A 131 22.86 17.52 2.23
N LYS A 132 23.50 18.62 1.87
CA LYS A 132 23.79 19.67 2.86
C LYS A 132 22.50 20.41 3.22
N PRO A 133 22.37 20.99 4.43
CA PRO A 133 21.18 21.74 4.83
C PRO A 133 20.79 22.86 3.83
N GLU A 134 21.79 23.55 3.28
CA GLU A 134 21.59 24.61 2.27
C GLU A 134 20.98 24.08 0.96
N GLU A 135 21.28 22.84 0.60
CA GLU A 135 20.72 22.18 -0.58
C GLU A 135 19.30 21.68 -0.33
N MET A 136 19.04 21.17 0.88
CA MET A 136 17.70 20.76 1.31
C MET A 136 16.70 21.92 1.29
N GLN A 137 17.15 23.12 1.66
CA GLN A 137 16.29 24.30 1.73
C GLN A 137 15.61 24.64 0.38
N LYS A 138 16.21 24.24 -0.75
CA LYS A 138 15.65 24.44 -2.10
C LYS A 138 14.36 23.66 -2.34
N TYR A 139 14.16 22.56 -1.61
CA TYR A 139 13.00 21.69 -1.76
C TYR A 139 11.87 22.02 -0.80
N VAL A 140 12.15 22.79 0.26
CA VAL A 140 11.16 23.17 1.28
C VAL A 140 10.13 24.13 0.65
N GLY A 141 8.86 23.76 0.68
CA GLY A 141 7.81 24.57 0.10
C GLY A 141 6.53 23.79 -0.24
N LEU A 142 5.59 24.50 -0.84
CA LEU A 142 4.37 23.92 -1.40
C LEU A 142 4.59 23.60 -2.88
N TRP A 143 4.51 22.33 -3.23
CA TRP A 143 4.59 21.83 -4.59
C TRP A 143 3.17 21.54 -5.09
N ARG A 144 2.92 21.75 -6.38
CA ARG A 144 1.63 21.43 -7.00
C ARG A 144 1.86 20.68 -8.29
N SER A 145 1.24 19.52 -8.42
CA SER A 145 1.18 18.81 -9.70
C SER A 145 0.41 19.63 -10.72
N GLU A 146 1.02 19.90 -11.88
CA GLU A 146 0.33 20.61 -12.96
C GLU A 146 -0.80 19.79 -13.58
N THR A 147 -0.69 18.46 -13.51
CA THR A 147 -1.66 17.52 -14.09
C THR A 147 -2.84 17.29 -13.15
N THR A 148 -2.59 16.88 -11.91
CA THR A 148 -3.67 16.49 -10.97
C THR A 148 -4.14 17.64 -10.10
N ARG A 149 -3.38 18.75 -10.06
CA ARG A 149 -3.58 19.91 -9.17
C ARG A 149 -3.50 19.59 -7.68
N PHE A 150 -3.17 18.35 -7.31
CA PHE A 150 -2.81 18.01 -5.93
C PHE A 150 -1.57 18.81 -5.52
N ALA A 151 -1.58 19.22 -4.26
CA ALA A 151 -0.51 19.98 -3.67
C ALA A 151 0.05 19.23 -2.47
N ASP A 152 1.37 19.10 -2.45
CA ASP A 152 2.13 18.45 -1.39
C ASP A 152 3.08 19.46 -0.77
N ARG A 153 3.29 19.34 0.54
CA ARG A 153 4.21 20.21 1.26
C ARG A 153 5.46 19.42 1.63
N ILE A 154 6.61 19.98 1.29
CA ILE A 154 7.90 19.51 1.77
C ILE A 154 8.36 20.43 2.90
N GLU A 155 8.69 19.83 4.04
CA GLU A 155 9.18 20.52 5.23
C GLU A 155 10.56 20.00 5.62
N LEU A 156 11.37 20.82 6.28
CA LEU A 156 12.59 20.38 6.96
C LEU A 156 12.29 20.16 8.44
N ARG A 157 12.43 18.92 8.93
CA ARG A 157 12.22 18.56 10.32
C ARG A 157 13.36 17.65 10.78
N ASP A 158 14.00 17.98 11.91
CA ASP A 158 15.11 17.21 12.49
C ASP A 158 16.23 16.89 11.47
N GLY A 159 16.54 17.86 10.60
CA GLY A 159 17.58 17.72 9.56
C GLY A 159 17.19 16.82 8.38
N LYS A 160 15.91 16.44 8.25
CA LYS A 160 15.39 15.61 7.15
C LYS A 160 14.27 16.33 6.40
N LEU A 161 14.24 16.14 5.08
CA LEU A 161 13.10 16.54 4.28
C LEU A 161 11.93 15.59 4.56
N MET A 162 10.73 16.13 4.71
CA MET A 162 9.52 15.39 5.06
C MET A 162 8.40 15.76 4.09
N MET A 163 7.64 14.77 3.63
CA MET A 163 6.43 14.95 2.82
C MET A 163 5.32 14.11 3.44
N ASP A 164 4.20 14.73 3.81
CA ASP A 164 3.07 14.09 4.51
C ASP A 164 3.49 13.23 5.73
N GLY A 165 4.47 13.74 6.49
CA GLY A 165 5.01 13.04 7.67
C GLY A 165 5.97 11.90 7.37
N THR A 166 6.25 11.60 6.08
CA THR A 166 7.19 10.58 5.64
C THR A 166 8.53 11.21 5.25
N PRO A 167 9.68 10.71 5.75
CA PRO A 167 10.99 11.22 5.34
C PRO A 167 11.26 11.01 3.84
N LEU A 168 11.91 11.99 3.21
CA LEU A 168 12.42 11.93 1.86
C LEU A 168 13.92 11.61 1.88
N ILE A 169 14.29 10.55 1.18
CA ILE A 169 15.67 10.07 1.03
C ILE A 169 16.17 10.53 -0.34
N PRO A 170 17.15 11.45 -0.42
CA PRO A 170 17.71 11.90 -1.69
C PRO A 170 18.57 10.80 -2.31
N LEU A 171 18.47 10.66 -3.63
CA LEU A 171 19.19 9.67 -4.44
C LEU A 171 20.22 10.36 -5.35
N LYS A 172 21.27 9.63 -5.75
CA LYS A 172 22.35 10.14 -6.63
C LYS A 172 21.86 10.74 -7.95
N ASP A 173 20.72 10.30 -8.47
CA ASP A 173 20.14 10.77 -9.73
C ASP A 173 19.32 12.07 -9.58
N GLY A 174 19.27 12.63 -8.37
CA GLY A 174 18.51 13.84 -8.05
C GLY A 174 17.04 13.59 -7.71
N SER A 175 16.58 12.34 -7.74
CA SER A 175 15.24 11.98 -7.28
C SER A 175 15.20 11.75 -5.76
N PHE A 176 13.98 11.63 -5.22
CA PHE A 176 13.75 11.30 -3.82
C PHE A 176 12.94 10.03 -3.70
N ARG A 177 13.27 9.21 -2.70
CA ARG A 177 12.48 8.06 -2.27
C ARG A 177 11.77 8.39 -0.96
N LEU A 178 10.48 8.10 -0.88
CA LEU A 178 9.78 8.07 0.41
C LEU A 178 10.31 6.90 1.25
N ALA A 179 10.71 7.19 2.48
CA ALA A 179 11.24 6.21 3.42
C ALA A 179 10.22 5.14 3.80
#